data_AF-K0Q3Z4-F1
#
_entry.id   AF-K0Q3Z4-F1
#
_cell.length_a   1.000
_cell.length_b   1.000
_cell.length_c   1.000
_cell.angle_alpha   90.00
_cell.angle_beta   90.00
_cell.angle_gamma   90.00
#
_symmetry.space_group_name_H-M   'P 1'
#
loop_
_entity.id
_entity.type
_entity.pdbx_description
1 polymer ?
#
loop_
_entity_poly.entity_id
_entity_poly.type
_entity_poly.pdbx_seq_one_letter_code
_entity_poly.pdbx_strand_id
1 'polypeptide(L)'
;MIEARRIMYKNHIGTEVSLQYYYMTEAHARLCAANRSLTGIAYRLLASRPANAPRDVVDAGLNWYIAVKEGAGDQGFDVISWGKAIAA
;
A
#
# COMPACT_ATOMS: atom_id res chain seq x y z
N MET A 1 13.16 -11.06 20.94
CA MET A 1 12.21 -11.22 19.79
C MET A 1 12.32 -10.09 18.74
N ILE A 2 13.35 -9.22 18.78
CA ILE A 2 13.53 -8.09 17.85
C ILE A 2 14.47 -8.45 16.67
N GLU A 3 15.34 -9.45 16.83
CA GLU A 3 16.34 -9.81 15.80
C GLU A 3 15.77 -10.54 14.58
N ALA A 4 14.74 -11.38 14.75
CA ALA A 4 14.14 -12.11 13.63
C ALA A 4 13.52 -11.17 12.58
N ARG A 5 12.94 -10.04 13.02
CA ARG A 5 12.41 -9.00 12.12
C ARG A 5 13.53 -8.29 11.37
N ARG A 6 14.68 -8.06 12.00
CA ARG A 6 15.81 -7.33 11.39
C ARG A 6 16.53 -8.14 10.33
N ILE A 7 16.57 -9.47 10.47
CA ILE A 7 17.20 -10.39 9.51
C ILE A 7 16.38 -10.52 8.22
N MET A 8 15.04 -10.51 8.28
CA MET A 8 14.19 -10.48 7.07
C MET A 8 14.46 -9.24 6.20
N TYR A 9 14.64 -8.08 6.82
CA TYR A 9 14.94 -6.84 6.08
C TYR A 9 16.39 -6.73 5.59
N LYS A 10 17.36 -7.41 6.21
CA LYS A 10 18.75 -7.41 5.76
C LYS A 10 18.98 -8.24 4.49
N ASN A 11 18.17 -9.27 4.24
CA ASN A 11 18.27 -10.11 3.04
C ASN A 11 17.48 -9.58 1.83
N HIS A 12 16.86 -8.39 1.92
CA HIS A 12 16.12 -7.75 0.82
C HIS A 12 16.73 -6.42 0.37
N ILE A 13 18.02 -6.19 0.64
CA ILE A 13 18.77 -5.11 0.00
C ILE A 13 19.19 -5.61 -1.38
N GLY A 14 18.51 -5.17 -2.44
CA GLY A 14 19.03 -5.35 -3.81
C GLY A 14 18.03 -5.52 -4.94
N THR A 15 16.72 -5.62 -4.68
CA THR A 15 15.74 -5.71 -5.77
C THR A 15 14.94 -4.42 -5.81
N GLU A 16 15.09 -3.64 -6.88
CA GLU A 16 14.12 -2.59 -7.22
C GLU A 16 12.76 -3.27 -7.39
N VAL A 17 11.92 -3.21 -6.36
CA VAL A 17 10.56 -3.72 -6.43
C VAL A 17 9.70 -2.58 -6.93
N SER A 18 9.19 -2.70 -8.15
CA SER A 18 8.15 -1.79 -8.63
C SER A 18 6.93 -1.88 -7.70
N LEU A 19 6.48 -0.72 -7.23
CA LEU A 19 5.36 -0.61 -6.31
C LEU A 19 4.14 -0.10 -7.05
N GLN A 20 3.00 -0.66 -6.69
CA GLN A 20 1.69 -0.14 -7.07
C GLN A 20 0.96 0.36 -5.83
N TYR A 21 0.21 1.46 -5.99
CA TYR A 21 -0.45 2.14 -4.88
C TYR A 21 -1.97 2.01 -5.02
N TYR A 22 -2.58 1.43 -4.00
CA TYR A 22 -4.03 1.32 -3.91
C TYR A 22 -4.53 2.41 -2.96
N TYR A 23 -5.24 3.39 -3.51
CA TYR A 23 -5.83 4.49 -2.75
C TYR A 23 -7.23 4.11 -2.28
N MET A 24 -7.51 4.35 -1.01
CA MET A 24 -8.72 3.89 -0.33
C MET A 24 -9.03 4.76 0.90
N THR A 25 -10.09 4.40 1.63
CA THR A 25 -10.40 5.02 2.93
C THR A 25 -9.48 4.49 4.03
N GLU A 26 -9.43 5.18 5.17
CA GLU A 26 -8.64 4.75 6.32
C GLU A 26 -9.04 3.36 6.83
N ALA A 27 -10.36 3.12 6.95
CA ALA A 27 -10.90 1.85 7.43
C ALA A 27 -10.46 0.70 6.51
N HIS A 28 -10.51 0.92 5.21
CA HIS A 28 -10.08 -0.06 4.21
C HIS A 28 -8.57 -0.29 4.25
N ALA A 29 -7.75 0.76 4.38
CA ALA A 29 -6.30 0.61 4.45
C ALA A 29 -5.87 -0.23 5.66
N ARG A 30 -6.49 0.02 6.83
CA ARG A 30 -6.26 -0.78 8.05
C ARG A 30 -6.69 -2.23 7.86
N LEU A 31 -7.86 -2.45 7.25
CA LEU A 31 -8.40 -3.79 7.00
C LEU A 31 -7.52 -4.57 6.01
N CYS A 32 -7.11 -3.94 4.91
CA CYS A 32 -6.17 -4.49 3.92
C CYS A 32 -4.83 -4.87 4.56
N ALA A 33 -4.27 -3.98 5.38
CA ALA A 33 -2.98 -4.22 6.02
C ALA A 33 -3.02 -5.40 7.01
N ALA A 34 -4.13 -5.56 7.72
CA ALA A 34 -4.34 -6.68 8.64
C ALA A 34 -4.61 -7.99 7.91
N ASN A 35 -5.50 -7.98 6.92
CA ASN A 35 -6.01 -9.18 6.26
C ASN A 35 -5.24 -9.59 5.01
N ARG A 36 -4.32 -8.73 4.53
CA ARG A 36 -3.52 -8.96 3.30
C ARG A 36 -4.39 -9.27 2.09
N SER A 37 -5.50 -8.57 1.97
CA SER A 37 -6.52 -8.81 0.95
C SER A 37 -7.18 -7.50 0.53
N LEU A 38 -7.45 -7.38 -0.76
CA LEU A 38 -8.23 -6.30 -1.39
C LEU A 38 -9.68 -6.74 -1.67
N THR A 39 -10.04 -7.98 -1.32
CA THR A 39 -11.35 -8.55 -1.64
C THR A 39 -12.47 -7.77 -0.94
N GLY A 40 -13.44 -7.27 -1.71
CA GLY A 40 -14.58 -6.51 -1.19
C GLY A 40 -14.23 -5.08 -0.74
N ILE A 41 -13.03 -4.60 -1.05
CA ILE A 41 -12.56 -3.27 -0.65
C ILE A 41 -12.63 -2.32 -1.84
N ALA A 42 -13.31 -1.20 -1.66
CA ALA A 42 -13.30 -0.13 -2.64
C ALA A 42 -11.94 0.57 -2.64
N TYR A 43 -11.26 0.54 -3.79
CA TYR A 43 -9.96 1.16 -3.99
C TYR A 43 -9.85 1.76 -5.39
N ARG A 44 -8.87 2.65 -5.57
CA ARG A 44 -8.39 3.11 -6.87
C ARG A 44 -6.91 2.78 -7.01
N LEU A 45 -6.57 1.97 -8.01
CA LEU A 45 -5.18 1.61 -8.31
C LEU A 45 -4.52 2.73 -9.13
N LEU A 46 -3.38 3.22 -8.66
CA LEU A 46 -2.60 4.24 -9.35
C LEU A 46 -1.10 3.95 -9.23
N ALA A 47 -0.34 4.30 -10.26
CA ALA A 47 1.12 4.27 -10.23
C ALA A 47 1.73 5.49 -9.53
N SER A 48 0.94 6.55 -9.31
CA SER A 48 1.40 7.78 -8.67
C SER A 48 1.77 7.55 -7.22
N ARG A 49 2.95 8.04 -6.82
CA ARG A 49 3.42 7.99 -5.44
C ARG A 49 2.47 8.76 -4.51
N PRO A 50 2.31 8.33 -3.25
CA PRO A 50 1.40 8.96 -2.28
C PRO A 50 1.77 10.39 -1.87
N ALA A 51 3.00 10.82 -2.15
CA ALA A 51 3.42 12.22 -2.01
C ALA A 51 2.88 13.12 -3.14
N ASN A 52 2.50 12.51 -4.27
CA ASN A 52 1.93 13.15 -5.45
C ASN A 52 0.57 12.53 -5.78
N ALA A 53 -0.24 12.27 -4.75
CA ALA A 53 -1.56 11.69 -4.94
C ALA A 53 -2.41 12.66 -5.78
N PRO A 54 -3.05 12.20 -6.86
CA PRO A 54 -3.90 13.06 -7.67
C PRO A 54 -5.02 13.67 -6.83
N ARG A 55 -5.29 14.96 -7.05
CA ARG A 55 -6.23 15.71 -6.21
C ARG A 55 -7.65 15.13 -6.25
N ASP A 56 -8.06 14.58 -7.38
CA ASP A 56 -9.36 13.92 -7.57
C ASP A 56 -9.54 12.67 -6.70
N VAL A 57 -8.45 12.00 -6.32
CA VAL A 57 -8.47 10.86 -5.38
C VAL A 57 -8.72 11.35 -3.96
N VAL A 58 -8.08 12.46 -3.61
CA VAL A 58 -8.20 13.07 -2.28
C VAL A 58 -9.59 13.70 -2.10
N ASP A 59 -10.07 14.39 -3.12
CA ASP A 59 -11.41 14.99 -3.17
C ASP A 59 -12.52 13.92 -3.13
N ALA A 60 -12.25 12.72 -3.66
CA ALA A 60 -13.13 11.55 -3.54
C ALA A 60 -13.08 10.86 -2.16
N GLY A 61 -12.29 11.37 -1.20
CA GLY A 61 -12.17 10.82 0.15
C GLY A 61 -11.25 9.60 0.27
N LEU A 62 -10.52 9.23 -0.79
CA LEU A 62 -9.56 8.12 -0.81
C LEU A 62 -8.17 8.59 -0.34
N ASN A 63 -8.13 9.15 0.86
CA ASN A 63 -6.98 9.85 1.43
C ASN A 63 -5.93 8.92 2.05
N TRP A 64 -6.08 7.61 1.89
CA TRP A 64 -5.16 6.61 2.41
C TRP A 64 -4.68 5.71 1.29
N TYR A 65 -3.52 5.11 1.47
CA TYR A 65 -2.98 4.18 0.50
C TYR A 65 -2.39 2.95 1.18
N ILE A 66 -2.33 1.85 0.43
CA ILE A 66 -1.40 0.76 0.66
C ILE A 66 -0.48 0.62 -0.55
N ALA A 67 0.78 0.32 -0.32
CA ALA A 67 1.79 0.05 -1.31
C ALA A 67 2.13 -1.44 -1.27
N VAL A 68 2.02 -2.09 -2.42
CA VAL A 68 2.34 -3.51 -2.58
C VAL A 68 3.21 -3.67 -3.82
N LYS A 69 3.83 -4.83 -3.95
CA LYS A 69 4.59 -5.19 -5.15
C LYS A 69 3.66 -5.19 -6.37
N GLU A 70 4.13 -4.63 -7.48
CA GLU A 70 3.44 -4.70 -8.76
C GLU A 70 3.20 -6.17 -9.18
N GLY A 71 1.99 -6.48 -9.66
CA GLY A 71 1.59 -7.85 -9.98
C GLY A 71 1.26 -8.72 -8.76
N ALA A 72 1.23 -8.15 -7.55
CA ALA A 72 0.59 -8.82 -6.42
C ALA A 72 -0.89 -9.04 -6.74
N GLY A 73 -1.38 -10.27 -6.54
CA GLY A 73 -2.80 -10.59 -6.66
C GLY A 73 -3.63 -9.97 -5.54
N ASP A 74 -4.94 -10.21 -5.56
CA ASP A 74 -5.88 -9.57 -4.62
C ASP A 74 -5.86 -10.15 -3.20
N GLN A 75 -5.12 -11.23 -2.95
CA GLN A 75 -5.05 -11.92 -1.66
C GLN A 75 -3.64 -12.42 -1.35
N GLY A 76 -3.30 -12.50 -0.06
CA GLY A 76 -2.05 -13.08 0.43
C GLY A 76 -0.81 -12.24 0.13
N PHE A 77 -0.96 -10.98 -0.26
CA PHE A 77 0.15 -10.08 -0.58
C PHE A 77 0.77 -9.46 0.68
N ASP A 78 2.04 -9.11 0.60
CA ASP A 78 2.70 -8.34 1.64
C ASP A 78 2.52 -6.84 1.39
N VAL A 79 1.98 -6.14 2.38
CA VAL A 79 1.92 -4.68 2.38
C VAL A 79 3.30 -4.14 2.75
N ILE A 80 3.93 -3.46 1.80
CA ILE A 80 5.28 -2.91 1.93
C ILE A 80 5.23 -1.60 2.73
N SER A 81 4.23 -0.78 2.47
CA SER A 81 3.98 0.48 3.19
C SER A 81 2.50 0.83 3.12
N TRP A 82 2.00 1.61 4.07
CA TRP A 82 0.65 2.17 4.03
C TRP A 82 0.59 3.45 4.88
N GLY A 83 -0.35 4.33 4.59
CA GLY A 83 -0.49 5.57 5.34
C GLY A 83 -1.44 6.57 4.69
N LYS A 84 -1.47 7.78 5.25
CA LYS A 84 -2.23 8.89 4.69
C LYS A 84 -1.50 9.44 3.46
N ALA A 85 -2.23 9.59 2.37
CA ALA A 85 -1.76 10.26 1.17
C ALA A 85 -1.76 11.79 1.39
N ILE A 86 -0.78 12.47 0.80
CA ILE A 86 -0.71 13.93 0.78
C ILE A 86 -1.00 14.37 -0.64
N ALA A 87 -1.96 15.29 -0.81
CA ALA A 87 -2.22 15.90 -2.12
C ALA A 87 -1.00 16.74 -2.53
N ALA A 88 -0.54 16.57 -3.77
CA ALA A 88 0.39 17.50 -4.41
C ALA A 88 -0.36 18.63 -5.13
#